data_AF-A0AAD3NW64-F1
#
_entry.id   AF-A0AAD3NW64-F1
#
_cell.length_a   1.000
_cell.length_b   1.000
_cell.length_c   1.000
_cell.angle_alpha   90.00
_cell.angle_beta   90.00
_cell.angle_gamma   90.00
#
_symmetry.space_group_name_H-M   'P 1'
#
loop_
_entity.id
_entity.type
_entity.pdbx_description
1 polymer ?
#
loop_
_entity_poly.entity_id
_entity_poly.type
_entity_poly.pdbx_seq_one_letter_code
_entity_poly.pdbx_strand_id
1 'polypeptide(L)'
;MCAEHDTAQNSLRRERFIRSPIPLTTFYVSFPAMERSEIRTASITVVLALLWSGASEGSISVYWGQNGNEASLVDTCASGNFAIVLLSFLITFGDGQTPVFLSLGGASGSYAAATVDDTRNVTTYLWNNFLGGQSDSRPLGDAVLDGIDFDIVATTDLSENLAKAVSALSTPDKKVYLSAAPECPYPDAHLGNALQTGLFDYVWIQFYNNPSCQYADGDASDLVNSWNQWTTSITTVQTEGFFLGLPASSAAAGSGFIPTDALITKVLPQVRASPNYGGVMLWSKYYDEQTGYSSAIVEAVRQPNKLYALYLKIIIID
;
A
#
# COMPACT_ATOMS: atom_id res chain seq x y z
N MET A 1 11.23 2.26 7.93
CA MET A 1 12.24 3.32 8.06
C MET A 1 12.55 4.05 6.73
N CYS A 2 11.57 4.28 5.85
CA CYS A 2 11.54 5.57 5.14
C CYS A 2 11.11 6.70 6.11
N ALA A 3 10.80 6.36 7.36
CA ALA A 3 10.28 7.22 8.40
C ALA A 3 11.23 7.31 9.62
N GLU A 4 12.49 7.69 9.42
CA GLU A 4 13.24 8.36 10.49
C GLU A 4 14.05 9.52 9.91
N HIS A 5 13.36 10.63 9.71
CA HIS A 5 14.01 11.94 9.69
C HIS A 5 13.26 12.96 10.57
N ASP A 6 12.59 12.50 11.64
CA ASP A 6 11.98 13.38 12.63
C ASP A 6 11.91 12.77 14.04
N THR A 7 13.06 12.39 14.61
CA THR A 7 13.18 11.94 16.00
C THR A 7 13.58 13.08 16.92
N ALA A 8 12.60 13.90 17.34
CA ALA A 8 12.67 14.65 18.59
C ALA A 8 11.30 15.18 19.04
N GLN A 9 10.39 14.33 19.58
CA GLN A 9 9.47 14.80 20.64
C GLN A 9 8.61 13.81 21.44
N ASN A 10 8.64 12.49 21.24
CA ASN A 10 7.73 11.59 21.97
C ASN A 10 8.40 10.64 22.95
N SER A 11 8.94 11.22 24.02
CA SER A 11 9.07 10.50 25.30
C SER A 11 8.28 11.30 26.34
N LEU A 12 7.10 10.83 26.75
CA LEU A 12 6.52 10.98 28.09
C LEU A 12 5.07 10.44 28.13
N ARG A 13 4.92 9.26 28.73
CA ARG A 13 3.80 8.76 29.56
C ARG A 13 3.42 7.32 29.24
N ARG A 14 4.07 6.39 29.94
CA ARG A 14 3.43 5.16 30.41
C ARG A 14 3.12 5.36 31.89
N GLU A 15 1.85 5.46 32.25
CA GLU A 15 1.41 5.13 33.61
C GLU A 15 0.27 4.12 33.56
N ARG A 16 0.47 3.02 34.30
CA ARG A 16 -0.48 1.95 34.53
C ARG A 16 -1.62 2.46 35.41
N PHE A 17 -2.86 2.12 35.08
CA PHE A 17 -3.96 2.17 36.04
C PHE A 17 -4.56 0.79 36.25
N ILE A 18 -4.47 0.34 37.50
CA ILE A 18 -5.03 -0.88 38.06
C ILE A 18 -6.55 -0.69 38.19
N ARG A 19 -7.33 -1.64 37.68
CA ARG A 19 -8.80 -1.66 37.80
C ARG A 19 -9.24 -2.11 39.20
N SER A 20 -10.00 -1.28 39.89
CA SER A 20 -11.05 -1.71 40.83
C SER A 20 -12.15 -0.63 40.90
N PRO A 21 -13.46 -0.98 40.82
CA PRO A 21 -14.53 -0.02 41.07
C PRO A 21 -15.19 -0.20 42.45
N ILE A 22 -15.26 0.92 43.19
CA ILE A 22 -16.14 1.23 44.34
C ILE A 22 -17.40 1.96 43.77
N PRO A 23 -18.58 1.93 44.42
CA PRO A 23 -19.86 2.05 43.72
C PRO A 23 -20.30 3.49 43.40
N LEU A 24 -21.16 3.58 42.39
CA LEU A 24 -21.78 4.80 41.85
C LEU A 24 -22.49 5.64 42.92
N THR A 25 -21.95 6.83 43.19
CA THR A 25 -22.70 7.95 43.77
C THR A 25 -22.80 9.04 42.72
N THR A 26 -24.03 9.43 42.37
CA THR A 26 -24.33 10.44 41.37
C THR A 26 -23.90 11.82 41.86
N PHE A 27 -22.80 12.37 41.32
CA PHE A 27 -22.49 13.78 41.45
C PHE A 27 -23.21 14.56 40.34
N TYR A 28 -24.15 15.41 40.72
CA TYR A 28 -24.66 16.47 39.84
C TYR A 28 -23.56 17.53 39.69
N VAL A 29 -22.81 17.47 38.59
CA VAL A 29 -21.96 18.59 38.17
C VAL A 29 -22.86 19.55 37.40
N SER A 30 -23.18 20.69 38.01
CA SER A 30 -23.77 21.81 37.28
C SER A 30 -22.70 22.40 36.38
N PHE A 31 -22.81 22.18 35.07
CA PHE A 31 -22.00 22.91 34.10
C PHE A 31 -22.51 24.35 34.03
N PRO A 32 -21.65 25.38 34.10
CA PRO A 32 -22.07 26.74 33.79
C PRO A 32 -22.59 26.77 32.35
N ALA A 33 -23.60 27.60 32.08
CA ALA A 33 -24.13 27.80 30.74
C ALA A 33 -22.99 28.32 29.84
N MET A 34 -22.56 27.47 28.90
CA MET A 34 -21.49 27.78 27.95
C MET A 34 -21.98 28.87 26.99
N GLU A 35 -21.23 29.96 26.84
CA GLU A 35 -21.61 31.05 25.94
C GLU A 35 -21.56 30.59 24.47
N ARG A 36 -22.37 31.22 23.59
CA ARG A 36 -22.44 30.86 22.15
C ARG A 36 -21.07 30.90 21.45
N SER A 37 -20.13 31.70 21.95
CA SER A 37 -18.75 31.78 21.45
C SER A 37 -17.97 30.49 21.75
N GLU A 38 -18.06 29.95 22.97
CA GLU A 38 -17.35 28.74 23.39
C GLU A 38 -17.92 27.48 22.73
N ILE A 39 -19.24 27.43 22.50
CA ILE A 39 -19.88 26.37 21.70
C ILE A 39 -19.37 26.39 20.26
N ARG A 40 -19.19 27.57 19.66
CA ARG A 40 -18.67 27.72 18.30
C ARG A 40 -17.21 27.27 18.22
N THR A 41 -16.36 27.69 19.15
CA THR A 41 -14.94 27.30 19.16
C THR A 41 -14.75 25.81 19.42
N ALA A 42 -15.50 25.22 20.36
CA ALA A 42 -15.46 23.78 20.63
C ALA A 42 -15.97 22.96 19.43
N SER A 43 -17.02 23.42 18.76
CA SER A 43 -17.59 22.78 17.57
C SER A 43 -16.64 22.86 16.37
N ILE A 44 -15.97 24.00 16.17
CA ILE A 44 -14.94 24.17 15.14
C ILE A 44 -13.73 23.27 15.42
N THR A 45 -13.30 23.15 16.68
CA THR A 45 -12.14 22.31 17.05
C THR A 45 -12.45 20.82 16.88
N VAL A 46 -13.66 20.36 17.22
CA VAL A 46 -14.10 18.98 17.01
C VAL A 46 -14.28 18.68 15.51
N VAL A 47 -14.82 19.61 14.73
CA VAL A 47 -14.93 19.47 13.27
C VAL A 47 -13.54 19.47 12.63
N LEU A 48 -12.60 20.33 13.06
CA LEU A 48 -11.21 20.32 12.60
C LEU A 48 -10.50 19.00 12.94
N ALA A 49 -10.70 18.45 14.15
CA ALA A 49 -10.13 17.18 14.55
C ALA A 49 -10.71 15.98 13.76
N LEU A 50 -12.02 16.01 13.46
CA LEU A 50 -12.70 15.00 12.63
C LEU A 50 -12.33 15.11 11.13
N LEU A 51 -11.95 16.30 10.65
CA LEU A 51 -11.49 16.53 9.28
C LEU A 51 -10.01 16.19 9.10
N TRP A 52 -9.20 16.25 10.15
CA TRP A 52 -7.78 15.85 10.06
C TRP A 52 -7.61 14.33 9.92
N SER A 53 -8.58 13.54 10.37
CA SER A 53 -8.53 12.07 10.38
C SER A 53 -8.88 11.38 9.05
N GLY A 54 -9.00 12.10 7.92
CA GLY A 54 -9.60 11.54 6.69
C GLY A 54 -8.87 11.78 5.37
N ALA A 55 -7.73 12.47 5.34
CA ALA A 55 -6.94 12.63 4.11
C ALA A 55 -5.75 11.66 4.14
N SER A 56 -5.92 10.47 3.54
CA SER A 56 -4.78 9.63 3.17
C SER A 56 -4.02 10.34 2.04
N GLU A 57 -2.76 10.68 2.28
CA GLU A 57 -1.87 11.13 1.21
C GLU A 57 -1.42 9.91 0.41
N GLY A 58 -1.64 9.93 -0.91
CA GLY A 58 -1.19 8.85 -1.77
C GLY A 58 0.32 8.71 -1.74
N SER A 59 0.80 7.48 -1.92
CA SER A 59 2.24 7.18 -1.97
C SER A 59 2.65 6.49 -3.27
N ILE A 60 3.96 6.40 -3.53
CA ILE A 60 4.47 5.62 -4.66
C ILE A 60 5.12 4.35 -4.12
N SER A 61 4.78 3.22 -4.74
CA SER A 61 5.42 1.92 -4.53
C SER A 61 6.18 1.50 -5.78
N VAL A 62 7.25 0.70 -5.68
CA VAL A 62 8.07 0.31 -6.86
C VAL A 62 8.59 -1.12 -6.78
N TYR A 63 8.60 -1.81 -7.93
CA TYR A 63 9.28 -3.10 -8.11
C TYR A 63 10.79 -2.89 -8.32
N TRP A 64 11.64 -3.60 -7.56
CA TRP A 64 13.11 -3.52 -7.56
C TRP A 64 13.73 -4.93 -7.59
N GLY A 65 14.85 -5.10 -8.29
CA GLY A 65 15.64 -6.35 -8.29
C GLY A 65 15.57 -7.13 -9.61
N GLN A 66 14.98 -6.56 -10.67
CA GLN A 66 14.82 -7.20 -11.97
C GLN A 66 15.98 -6.94 -12.93
N ASN A 67 16.84 -5.96 -12.64
CA ASN A 67 17.92 -5.59 -13.55
C ASN A 67 19.18 -5.18 -12.79
N GLY A 68 20.30 -5.86 -13.02
CA GLY A 68 21.58 -5.57 -12.35
C GLY A 68 22.17 -4.18 -12.64
N ASN A 69 21.60 -3.41 -13.57
CA ASN A 69 21.99 -2.05 -13.88
C ASN A 69 21.04 -0.98 -13.27
N GLU A 70 20.11 -1.37 -12.41
CA GLU A 70 19.29 -0.40 -11.67
C GLU A 70 20.00 0.08 -10.39
N ALA A 71 19.62 1.26 -9.89
CA ALA A 71 20.15 1.81 -8.64
C ALA A 71 20.12 0.78 -7.50
N SER A 72 21.08 0.91 -6.59
CA SER A 72 21.08 0.11 -5.37
C SER A 72 19.77 0.29 -4.58
N LEU A 73 19.41 -0.71 -3.77
CA LEU A 73 18.24 -0.60 -2.89
C LEU A 73 18.36 0.59 -1.93
N VAL A 74 19.57 0.87 -1.44
CA VAL A 74 19.86 2.02 -0.57
C VAL A 74 19.58 3.33 -1.27
N ASP A 75 20.07 3.51 -2.50
CA ASP A 75 19.84 4.73 -3.27
C ASP A 75 18.37 4.89 -3.68
N THR A 76 17.70 3.76 -3.96
CA THR A 76 16.26 3.72 -4.25
C THR A 76 15.48 4.26 -3.05
N CYS A 77 15.76 3.80 -1.84
CA CYS A 77 15.13 4.31 -0.62
C CYS A 77 15.52 5.78 -0.34
N ALA A 78 16.80 6.13 -0.51
CA ALA A 78 17.32 7.47 -0.26
C ALA A 78 16.74 8.54 -1.19
N SER A 79 16.17 8.15 -2.33
CA SER A 79 15.45 9.07 -3.22
C SER A 79 14.29 9.79 -2.53
N GLY A 80 13.70 9.18 -1.49
CA GLY A 80 12.51 9.72 -0.81
C GLY A 80 11.23 9.66 -1.64
N ASN A 81 11.25 9.05 -2.84
CA ASN A 81 10.08 8.97 -3.72
C ASN A 81 9.15 7.83 -3.32
N PHE A 82 9.68 6.73 -2.78
CA PHE A 82 8.95 5.48 -2.56
C PHE A 82 8.64 5.24 -1.08
N ALA A 83 7.39 4.91 -0.79
CA ALA A 83 6.97 4.47 0.54
C ALA A 83 7.13 2.96 0.73
N ILE A 84 6.96 2.18 -0.34
CA ILE A 84 7.06 0.72 -0.35
C ILE A 84 7.96 0.28 -1.51
N VAL A 85 8.93 -0.59 -1.23
CA VAL A 85 9.79 -1.22 -2.25
C VAL A 85 9.52 -2.73 -2.25
N LEU A 86 9.15 -3.25 -3.42
CA LEU A 86 8.83 -4.66 -3.68
C LEU A 86 10.05 -5.34 -4.29
N LEU A 87 10.59 -6.37 -3.62
CA LEU A 87 11.64 -7.19 -4.19
C LEU A 87 11.06 -8.19 -5.15
N SER A 88 11.44 -8.03 -6.41
CA SER A 88 10.91 -8.84 -7.49
C SER A 88 12.05 -9.15 -8.44
N PHE A 89 12.42 -10.42 -8.67
CA PHE A 89 12.16 -11.59 -7.80
C PHE A 89 13.45 -11.98 -7.09
N LEU A 90 13.33 -12.49 -5.88
CA LEU A 90 14.48 -12.66 -5.02
C LEU A 90 15.49 -13.69 -5.55
N ILE A 91 16.62 -13.19 -6.05
CA ILE A 91 17.78 -14.01 -6.46
C ILE A 91 19.14 -13.53 -5.90
N THR A 92 19.19 -12.69 -4.83
CA THR A 92 20.28 -12.48 -3.79
C THR A 92 20.41 -11.00 -3.37
N PHE A 93 20.52 -10.64 -2.06
CA PHE A 93 21.26 -9.46 -1.53
C PHE A 93 21.21 -9.26 0.03
N GLY A 94 22.00 -8.30 0.59
CA GLY A 94 22.11 -7.92 2.03
C GLY A 94 22.62 -6.45 2.30
N ASP A 95 22.96 -6.13 3.56
CA ASP A 95 23.63 -4.91 4.16
C ASP A 95 22.82 -3.72 4.79
N GLY A 96 21.66 -3.99 5.42
CA GLY A 96 21.19 -3.41 6.72
C GLY A 96 20.68 -1.94 6.88
N GLN A 97 19.39 -1.56 6.87
CA GLN A 97 18.08 -2.14 6.50
C GLN A 97 16.95 -1.06 6.61
N THR A 98 15.85 -1.21 5.85
CA THR A 98 14.57 -0.43 5.82
C THR A 98 13.50 -1.33 5.14
N PRO A 99 12.15 -1.20 5.36
CA PRO A 99 11.19 -2.27 5.15
C PRO A 99 10.94 -2.64 3.69
N VAL A 100 10.77 -3.93 3.46
CA VAL A 100 10.91 -4.55 2.15
C VAL A 100 9.96 -5.75 2.05
N PHE A 101 9.25 -5.87 0.93
CA PHE A 101 8.36 -6.99 0.64
C PHE A 101 9.01 -7.99 -0.30
N LEU A 102 8.78 -9.28 -0.09
CA LEU A 102 9.14 -10.31 -1.06
C LEU A 102 7.96 -10.56 -2.01
N SER A 103 8.14 -10.31 -3.30
CA SER A 103 7.16 -10.65 -4.32
C SER A 103 7.28 -12.11 -4.74
N LEU A 104 6.16 -12.82 -4.73
CA LEU A 104 6.02 -14.20 -5.21
C LEU A 104 5.37 -14.18 -6.59
N GLY A 105 5.97 -14.89 -7.54
CA GLY A 105 5.39 -15.12 -8.87
C GLY A 105 6.14 -14.40 -9.99
N GLY A 106 5.42 -13.55 -10.73
CA GLY A 106 5.91 -12.79 -11.87
C GLY A 106 5.54 -13.35 -13.24
N ALA A 107 5.77 -12.52 -14.27
CA ALA A 107 5.51 -12.83 -15.68
C ALA A 107 6.30 -14.02 -16.24
N SER A 108 7.29 -14.53 -15.51
CA SER A 108 8.12 -15.66 -15.92
C SER A 108 8.48 -16.54 -14.73
N GLY A 109 8.41 -17.86 -14.90
CA GLY A 109 8.72 -18.86 -13.87
C GLY A 109 7.62 -19.91 -13.76
N SER A 110 7.97 -21.13 -13.33
CA SER A 110 7.00 -22.17 -13.00
C SER A 110 6.86 -22.25 -11.48
N TYR A 111 5.87 -21.56 -10.94
CA TYR A 111 5.51 -21.62 -9.53
C TYR A 111 4.17 -22.33 -9.37
N ALA A 112 4.18 -23.44 -8.65
CA ALA A 112 2.98 -24.19 -8.27
C ALA A 112 3.22 -24.85 -6.91
N ALA A 113 2.32 -24.63 -5.96
CA ALA A 113 2.27 -25.39 -4.72
C ALA A 113 1.09 -26.37 -4.82
N ALA A 114 1.29 -27.56 -5.39
CA ALA A 114 0.20 -28.44 -5.82
C ALA A 114 -0.75 -28.93 -4.69
N THR A 115 -0.38 -28.80 -3.41
CA THR A 115 -1.09 -29.39 -2.27
C THR A 115 -1.13 -28.50 -1.01
N VAL A 116 -1.97 -28.87 -0.03
CA VAL A 116 -1.98 -28.27 1.32
C VAL A 116 -0.62 -28.39 2.01
N ASP A 117 0.08 -29.52 1.80
CA ASP A 117 1.41 -29.72 2.34
C ASP A 117 2.43 -28.78 1.67
N ASP A 118 2.29 -28.52 0.38
CA ASP A 118 3.11 -27.51 -0.31
C ASP A 118 2.85 -26.11 0.25
N THR A 119 1.59 -25.76 0.53
CA THR A 119 1.25 -24.47 1.16
C THR A 119 1.92 -24.34 2.54
N ARG A 120 1.91 -25.40 3.35
CA ARG A 120 2.60 -25.41 4.66
C ARG A 120 4.11 -25.29 4.50
N ASN A 121 4.70 -26.00 3.55
CA ASN A 121 6.14 -25.97 3.30
C ASN A 121 6.58 -24.58 2.82
N VAL A 122 5.85 -23.99 1.87
CA VAL A 122 6.10 -22.62 1.39
C VAL A 122 5.97 -21.63 2.53
N THR A 123 4.88 -21.69 3.31
CA THR A 123 4.64 -20.76 4.43
C THR A 123 5.75 -20.88 5.49
N THR A 124 6.18 -22.10 5.82
CA THR A 124 7.28 -22.35 6.77
C THR A 124 8.61 -21.81 6.22
N TYR A 125 8.87 -22.02 4.93
CA TYR A 125 10.06 -21.50 4.28
C TYR A 125 10.09 -19.97 4.30
N LEU A 126 8.99 -19.31 3.95
CA LEU A 126 8.84 -17.85 4.01
C LEU A 126 9.07 -17.33 5.44
N TRP A 127 8.45 -17.99 6.42
CA TRP A 127 8.62 -17.63 7.83
C TRP A 127 10.09 -17.68 8.26
N ASN A 128 10.76 -18.80 8.01
CA ASN A 128 12.11 -19.06 8.50
C ASN A 128 13.22 -18.31 7.76
N ASN A 129 13.01 -17.97 6.48
CA ASN A 129 14.05 -17.38 5.64
C ASN A 129 13.88 -15.88 5.39
N PHE A 130 12.66 -15.35 5.51
CA PHE A 130 12.37 -13.95 5.16
C PHE A 130 11.62 -13.19 6.24
N LEU A 131 10.78 -13.86 7.02
CA LEU A 131 10.02 -13.23 8.11
C LEU A 131 10.66 -13.57 9.47
N GLY A 132 9.86 -13.62 10.54
CA GLY A 132 10.33 -13.69 11.93
C GLY A 132 10.87 -15.04 12.40
N GLY A 133 10.91 -16.06 11.55
CA GLY A 133 11.50 -17.35 11.87
C GLY A 133 13.03 -17.32 11.78
N GLN A 134 13.64 -18.50 11.90
CA GLN A 134 15.10 -18.66 11.92
C GLN A 134 15.55 -19.70 10.91
N SER A 135 16.69 -19.47 10.27
CA SER A 135 17.32 -20.35 9.30
C SER A 135 18.82 -20.04 9.29
N ASP A 136 19.67 -21.06 9.20
CA ASP A 136 21.12 -20.88 9.16
C ASP A 136 21.61 -20.31 7.81
N SER A 137 20.73 -20.26 6.80
CA SER A 137 21.04 -19.85 5.44
C SER A 137 19.96 -18.94 4.85
N ARG A 138 19.62 -17.86 5.55
CA ARG A 138 18.66 -16.87 5.07
C ARG A 138 19.19 -16.19 3.78
N PRO A 139 18.44 -16.19 2.67
CA PRO A 139 18.92 -15.63 1.41
C PRO A 139 19.13 -14.10 1.45
N LEU A 140 18.46 -13.41 2.37
CA LEU A 140 18.62 -11.98 2.63
C LEU A 140 19.46 -11.68 3.88
N GLY A 141 20.23 -12.67 4.36
CA GLY A 141 20.89 -12.60 5.66
C GLY A 141 19.88 -12.41 6.79
N ASP A 142 20.27 -11.66 7.83
CA ASP A 142 19.44 -11.45 9.02
C ASP A 142 18.25 -10.50 8.80
N ALA A 143 18.01 -10.07 7.55
CA ALA A 143 16.89 -9.19 7.25
C ALA A 143 15.55 -9.85 7.49
N VAL A 144 14.66 -9.13 8.17
CA VAL A 144 13.31 -9.60 8.51
C VAL A 144 12.30 -8.71 7.81
N LEU A 145 11.74 -9.22 6.72
CA LEU A 145 10.76 -8.53 5.88
C LEU A 145 9.47 -8.24 6.65
N ASP A 146 8.70 -7.28 6.12
CA ASP A 146 7.44 -6.81 6.71
C ASP A 146 6.24 -7.58 6.17
N GLY A 147 6.37 -8.11 4.95
CA GLY A 147 5.27 -8.76 4.29
C GLY A 147 5.65 -9.53 3.04
N ILE A 148 4.63 -10.15 2.47
CA ILE A 148 4.71 -10.96 1.26
C ILE A 148 3.77 -10.38 0.22
N ASP A 149 4.30 -10.16 -0.98
CA ASP A 149 3.55 -9.72 -2.15
C ASP A 149 3.19 -10.90 -3.06
N PHE A 150 1.97 -10.88 -3.57
CA PHE A 150 1.38 -11.89 -4.43
C PHE A 150 1.23 -11.32 -5.84
N ASP A 151 2.26 -11.49 -6.68
CA ASP A 151 2.25 -11.20 -8.12
C ASP A 151 2.04 -12.51 -8.90
N ILE A 152 0.90 -13.16 -8.65
CA ILE A 152 0.59 -14.50 -9.17
C ILE A 152 -0.23 -14.38 -10.46
N VAL A 153 0.36 -14.77 -11.60
CA VAL A 153 -0.28 -14.67 -12.92
C VAL A 153 -0.54 -16.03 -13.60
N ALA A 154 -0.44 -17.14 -12.86
CA ALA A 154 -0.50 -18.49 -13.47
C ALA A 154 -1.33 -19.55 -12.71
N THR A 155 -1.71 -19.35 -11.45
CA THR A 155 -2.41 -20.40 -10.65
C THR A 155 -3.54 -19.84 -9.79
N THR A 156 -4.70 -20.50 -9.76
CA THR A 156 -5.95 -19.97 -9.16
C THR A 156 -6.27 -20.52 -7.77
N ASP A 157 -5.94 -21.78 -7.47
CA ASP A 157 -6.54 -22.50 -6.33
C ASP A 157 -5.75 -22.36 -5.01
N LEU A 158 -4.59 -21.69 -5.06
CA LEU A 158 -3.62 -21.68 -3.97
C LEU A 158 -3.45 -20.32 -3.31
N SER A 159 -3.66 -19.24 -4.06
CA SER A 159 -3.49 -17.87 -3.59
C SER A 159 -4.30 -17.60 -2.33
N GLU A 160 -5.50 -18.18 -2.23
CA GLU A 160 -6.36 -18.05 -1.05
C GLU A 160 -5.80 -18.77 0.18
N ASN A 161 -5.40 -20.04 0.03
CA ASN A 161 -4.87 -20.84 1.13
C ASN A 161 -3.52 -20.30 1.60
N LEU A 162 -2.68 -19.85 0.68
CA LEU A 162 -1.40 -19.22 0.99
C LEU A 162 -1.61 -17.88 1.70
N ALA A 163 -2.55 -17.04 1.25
CA ALA A 163 -2.88 -15.79 1.94
C ALA A 163 -3.33 -16.04 3.39
N LYS A 164 -4.22 -17.03 3.61
CA LYS A 164 -4.63 -17.44 4.96
C LYS A 164 -3.46 -17.93 5.81
N ALA A 165 -2.59 -18.77 5.24
CA ALA A 165 -1.46 -19.34 5.95
C ALA A 165 -0.40 -18.28 6.31
N VAL A 166 -0.08 -17.37 5.39
CA VAL A 166 0.88 -16.28 5.63
C VAL A 166 0.30 -15.27 6.62
N SER A 167 -0.98 -14.89 6.50
CA SER A 167 -1.62 -13.97 7.46
C SER A 167 -1.61 -14.52 8.88
N ALA A 168 -1.82 -15.84 9.04
CA ALA A 168 -1.74 -16.54 10.33
C ALA A 168 -0.34 -16.56 10.98
N LEU A 169 0.71 -16.15 10.26
CA LEU A 169 2.05 -15.95 10.85
C LEU A 169 2.16 -14.67 11.69
N SER A 170 1.18 -13.78 11.60
CA SER A 170 1.14 -12.57 12.40
C SER A 170 1.08 -12.89 13.89
N THR A 171 1.90 -12.18 14.67
CA THR A 171 1.94 -12.26 16.13
C THR A 171 1.41 -10.97 16.74
N PRO A 172 1.07 -10.93 18.06
CA PRO A 172 0.67 -9.68 18.72
C PRO A 172 1.70 -8.55 18.60
N ASP A 173 2.98 -8.90 18.47
CA ASP A 173 4.09 -7.94 18.43
C ASP A 173 4.55 -7.59 17.01
N LYS A 174 4.23 -8.43 16.01
CA LYS A 174 4.60 -8.22 14.60
C LYS A 174 3.52 -8.76 13.66
N LYS A 175 2.86 -7.84 12.93
CA LYS A 175 1.98 -8.13 11.79
C LYS A 175 2.83 -8.52 10.58
N VAL A 176 2.37 -9.52 9.82
CA VAL A 176 2.90 -9.84 8.49
C VAL A 176 1.94 -9.21 7.49
N TYR A 177 2.42 -8.23 6.73
CA TYR A 177 1.61 -7.56 5.72
C TYR A 177 1.45 -8.43 4.48
N LEU A 178 0.27 -8.41 3.88
CA LEU A 178 -0.01 -9.09 2.62
C LEU A 178 -0.37 -8.07 1.56
N SER A 179 0.20 -8.24 0.37
CA SER A 179 -0.15 -7.43 -0.78
C SER A 179 -0.36 -8.27 -2.03
N ALA A 180 -1.03 -7.71 -3.03
CA ALA A 180 -1.37 -8.39 -4.26
C ALA A 180 -1.26 -7.48 -5.47
N ALA A 181 -0.81 -8.07 -6.58
CA ALA A 181 -0.70 -7.43 -7.90
C ALA A 181 -1.67 -8.04 -8.93
N PRO A 182 -3.00 -7.93 -8.77
CA PRO A 182 -3.93 -8.44 -9.77
C PRO A 182 -3.81 -7.69 -11.10
N GLU A 183 -4.17 -8.34 -12.20
CA GLU A 183 -4.43 -7.67 -13.47
C GLU A 183 -5.68 -6.78 -13.36
N CYS A 184 -5.80 -5.76 -14.22
CA CYS A 184 -6.94 -4.85 -14.17
C CYS A 184 -8.33 -5.43 -14.51
N PRO A 185 -8.49 -6.55 -15.26
CA PRO A 185 -9.81 -7.14 -15.45
C PRO A 185 -10.38 -7.66 -14.12
N TYR A 186 -11.59 -7.22 -13.75
CA TYR A 186 -12.26 -7.67 -12.53
C TYR A 186 -13.36 -8.71 -12.82
N PRO A 187 -13.46 -9.80 -12.03
CA PRO A 187 -12.52 -10.22 -11.00
C PRO A 187 -11.22 -10.76 -11.62
N ASP A 188 -10.10 -10.59 -10.91
CA ASP A 188 -8.84 -11.18 -11.33
C ASP A 188 -8.93 -12.72 -11.34
N ALA A 189 -8.44 -13.33 -12.41
CA ALA A 189 -8.55 -14.78 -12.63
C ALA A 189 -7.78 -15.62 -11.62
N HIS A 190 -6.69 -15.10 -11.04
CA HIS A 190 -5.72 -15.84 -10.22
C HIS A 190 -5.78 -15.45 -8.73
N LEU A 191 -6.10 -14.20 -8.44
CA LEU A 191 -6.10 -13.58 -7.13
C LEU A 191 -7.51 -13.23 -6.66
N GLY A 192 -8.54 -13.32 -7.50
CA GLY A 192 -9.91 -12.93 -7.15
C GLY A 192 -10.47 -13.62 -5.89
N ASN A 193 -10.22 -14.93 -5.71
CA ASN A 193 -10.65 -15.65 -4.51
C ASN A 193 -9.82 -15.25 -3.28
N ALA A 194 -8.51 -15.05 -3.44
CA ALA A 194 -7.62 -14.63 -2.37
C ALA A 194 -7.99 -13.23 -1.87
N LEU A 195 -8.25 -12.29 -2.77
CA LEU A 195 -8.64 -10.92 -2.46
C LEU A 195 -9.97 -10.85 -1.69
N GLN A 196 -10.92 -11.74 -2.02
CA GLN A 196 -12.19 -11.84 -1.30
C GLN A 196 -12.06 -12.29 0.17
N THR A 197 -10.92 -12.85 0.58
CA THR A 197 -10.68 -13.16 2.00
C THR A 197 -10.58 -11.92 2.88
N GLY A 198 -10.26 -10.76 2.30
CA GLY A 198 -10.05 -9.52 3.06
C GLY A 198 -8.76 -9.51 3.88
N LEU A 199 -7.80 -10.36 3.56
CA LEU A 199 -6.52 -10.46 4.28
C LEU A 199 -5.42 -9.58 3.70
N PHE A 200 -5.63 -9.00 2.52
CA PHE A 200 -4.65 -8.16 1.84
C PHE A 200 -4.74 -6.72 2.33
N ASP A 201 -3.59 -6.17 2.71
CA ASP A 201 -3.43 -4.79 3.16
C ASP A 201 -3.29 -3.84 1.96
N TYR A 202 -2.51 -4.23 0.96
CA TYR A 202 -2.23 -3.40 -0.21
C TYR A 202 -2.58 -4.12 -1.50
N VAL A 203 -3.25 -3.43 -2.43
CA VAL A 203 -3.60 -4.02 -3.73
C VAL A 203 -3.17 -3.06 -4.84
N TRP A 204 -2.15 -3.43 -5.61
CA TRP A 204 -1.65 -2.67 -6.76
C TRP A 204 -2.09 -3.29 -8.06
N ILE A 205 -3.24 -2.83 -8.55
CA ILE A 205 -3.88 -3.33 -9.76
C ILE A 205 -3.04 -2.93 -10.98
N GLN A 206 -2.67 -3.90 -11.82
CA GLN A 206 -1.84 -3.69 -13.00
C GLN A 206 -2.67 -3.14 -14.16
N PHE A 207 -2.67 -1.82 -14.34
CA PHE A 207 -3.41 -1.11 -15.39
C PHE A 207 -2.62 -1.00 -16.70
N TYR A 208 -2.03 -2.11 -17.13
CA TYR A 208 -1.25 -2.22 -18.36
C TYR A 208 -1.33 -3.64 -18.94
N ASN A 209 -0.90 -3.81 -20.19
CA ASN A 209 -1.01 -5.04 -20.98
C ASN A 209 -2.44 -5.60 -21.16
N ASN A 210 -3.47 -4.82 -20.82
CA ASN A 210 -4.87 -5.24 -20.80
C ASN A 210 -5.75 -4.14 -21.42
N PRO A 211 -6.02 -4.18 -22.74
CA PRO A 211 -6.73 -3.12 -23.45
C PRO A 211 -8.12 -2.76 -22.91
N SER A 212 -8.82 -3.71 -22.29
CA SER A 212 -10.17 -3.52 -21.74
C SER A 212 -10.23 -2.67 -20.46
N CYS A 213 -9.10 -2.38 -19.84
CA CYS A 213 -9.05 -1.67 -18.57
C CYS A 213 -7.82 -0.79 -18.38
N GLN A 214 -7.03 -0.54 -19.42
CA GLN A 214 -5.85 0.34 -19.34
C GLN A 214 -6.10 1.71 -19.96
N TYR A 215 -5.14 2.61 -19.81
CA TYR A 215 -5.10 3.85 -20.59
C TYR A 215 -4.68 3.57 -22.04
N ALA A 216 -5.42 4.12 -22.99
CA ALA A 216 -5.11 3.99 -24.41
C ALA A 216 -5.60 5.20 -25.20
N ASP A 217 -4.89 5.56 -26.27
CA ASP A 217 -5.33 6.54 -27.27
C ASP A 217 -5.76 7.91 -26.70
N GLY A 218 -5.16 8.33 -25.59
CA GLY A 218 -5.49 9.61 -24.95
C GLY A 218 -6.65 9.55 -23.95
N ASP A 219 -7.28 8.38 -23.77
CA ASP A 219 -8.48 8.14 -22.98
C ASP A 219 -8.19 7.26 -21.74
N ALA A 220 -8.82 7.63 -20.62
CA ALA A 220 -8.72 6.95 -19.33
C ALA A 220 -10.02 6.26 -18.91
N SER A 221 -11.06 6.27 -19.74
CA SER A 221 -12.41 5.81 -19.37
C SER A 221 -12.44 4.36 -18.91
N ASP A 222 -11.81 3.45 -19.66
CA ASP A 222 -11.78 2.02 -19.32
C ASP A 222 -11.00 1.75 -18.02
N LEU A 223 -9.88 2.44 -17.84
CA LEU A 223 -9.10 2.43 -16.59
C LEU A 223 -9.93 2.92 -15.41
N VAL A 224 -10.60 4.06 -15.53
CA VAL A 224 -11.41 4.64 -14.45
C VAL A 224 -12.60 3.75 -14.12
N ASN A 225 -13.24 3.15 -15.13
CA ASN A 225 -14.33 2.20 -14.92
C ASN A 225 -13.86 0.95 -14.15
N SER A 226 -12.74 0.35 -14.55
CA SER A 226 -12.14 -0.77 -13.83
C SER A 226 -11.72 -0.38 -12.41
N TRP A 227 -11.07 0.78 -12.22
CA TRP A 227 -10.71 1.31 -10.89
C TRP A 227 -11.92 1.41 -9.96
N ASN A 228 -13.03 1.97 -10.45
CA ASN A 228 -14.27 2.09 -9.68
C ASN A 228 -14.84 0.71 -9.32
N GLN A 229 -14.77 -0.26 -10.24
CA GLN A 229 -15.20 -1.62 -9.97
C GLN A 229 -14.36 -2.27 -8.86
N TRP A 230 -13.02 -2.18 -8.95
CA TRP A 230 -12.11 -2.69 -7.94
C TRP A 230 -12.34 -2.08 -6.56
N THR A 231 -12.35 -0.75 -6.47
CA THR A 231 -12.41 -0.01 -5.20
C THR A 231 -13.77 -0.12 -4.48
N THR A 232 -14.82 -0.56 -5.18
CA THR A 232 -16.17 -0.74 -4.60
C THR A 232 -16.54 -2.20 -4.34
N SER A 233 -15.89 -3.16 -5.01
CA SER A 233 -16.27 -4.57 -4.91
C SER A 233 -15.59 -5.33 -3.76
N ILE A 234 -14.40 -4.88 -3.32
CA ILE A 234 -13.70 -5.46 -2.17
C ILE A 234 -13.93 -4.56 -0.96
N THR A 235 -14.87 -4.96 -0.11
CA THR A 235 -15.37 -4.16 1.03
C THR A 235 -14.92 -4.68 2.39
N THR A 236 -14.11 -5.75 2.40
CA THR A 236 -13.54 -6.31 3.63
C THR A 236 -12.48 -5.34 4.17
N VAL A 237 -12.83 -4.71 5.29
CA VAL A 237 -12.17 -3.56 5.91
C VAL A 237 -10.82 -3.93 6.54
N GLN A 238 -9.83 -4.26 5.73
CA GLN A 238 -8.41 -4.32 6.12
C GLN A 238 -7.47 -3.80 5.04
N THR A 239 -7.97 -3.36 3.88
CA THR A 239 -7.10 -2.75 2.87
C THR A 239 -6.66 -1.36 3.33
N GLU A 240 -5.36 -1.20 3.58
CA GLU A 240 -4.68 0.08 3.77
C GLU A 240 -4.78 0.94 2.49
N GLY A 241 -4.92 0.32 1.31
CA GLY A 241 -5.38 1.01 0.11
C GLY A 241 -5.21 0.27 -1.21
N PHE A 242 -5.87 0.79 -2.23
CA PHE A 242 -5.69 0.43 -3.64
C PHE A 242 -4.68 1.36 -4.29
N PHE A 243 -3.82 0.78 -5.11
CA PHE A 243 -2.75 1.47 -5.82
C PHE A 243 -2.93 1.29 -7.32
N LEU A 244 -2.70 2.38 -8.05
CA LEU A 244 -2.72 2.37 -9.50
C LEU A 244 -1.37 1.84 -10.02
N GLY A 245 -1.32 0.56 -10.42
CA GLY A 245 -0.12 -0.07 -10.98
C GLY A 245 0.12 0.34 -12.44
N LEU A 246 1.26 0.96 -12.71
CA LEU A 246 1.61 1.56 -14.00
C LEU A 246 3.03 1.20 -14.43
N PRO A 247 3.30 1.12 -15.74
CA PRO A 247 4.65 1.04 -16.25
C PRO A 247 5.33 2.42 -16.13
N ALA A 248 6.57 2.46 -15.63
CA ALA A 248 7.36 3.68 -15.48
C ALA A 248 7.95 4.20 -16.81
N SER A 249 7.80 3.43 -17.89
CA SER A 249 8.23 3.77 -19.25
C SER A 249 7.37 3.04 -20.27
N SER A 250 7.23 3.61 -21.48
CA SER A 250 6.59 2.93 -22.60
C SER A 250 7.32 1.65 -23.02
N ALA A 251 8.59 1.49 -22.65
CA ALA A 251 9.37 0.28 -22.88
C ALA A 251 9.22 -0.78 -21.78
N ALA A 252 8.52 -0.48 -20.69
CA ALA A 252 8.40 -1.37 -19.53
C ALA A 252 7.23 -2.37 -19.64
N ALA A 253 6.28 -2.11 -20.54
CA ALA A 253 5.11 -2.94 -20.82
C ALA A 253 4.77 -2.90 -22.31
N GLY A 254 4.03 -3.89 -22.80
CA GLY A 254 3.59 -3.94 -24.20
C GLY A 254 2.53 -2.88 -24.54
N SER A 255 1.75 -2.44 -23.56
CA SER A 255 0.78 -1.34 -23.71
C SER A 255 0.35 -0.78 -22.34
N GLY A 256 -0.43 0.32 -22.32
CA GLY A 256 -0.97 0.91 -21.08
C GLY A 256 -0.10 1.98 -20.41
N PHE A 257 1.01 2.39 -21.04
CA PHE A 257 1.81 3.52 -20.54
C PHE A 257 1.04 4.83 -20.58
N ILE A 258 1.09 5.57 -19.47
CA ILE A 258 0.43 6.85 -19.31
C ILE A 258 1.49 7.95 -19.27
N PRO A 259 1.50 8.91 -20.21
CA PRO A 259 2.31 10.11 -20.07
C PRO A 259 2.01 10.86 -18.75
N THR A 260 3.02 11.48 -18.14
CA THR A 260 2.88 12.10 -16.81
C THR A 260 1.84 13.22 -16.79
N ASP A 261 1.73 14.00 -17.87
CA ASP A 261 0.70 15.04 -18.02
C ASP A 261 -0.72 14.43 -18.04
N ALA A 262 -0.91 13.33 -18.76
CA ALA A 262 -2.18 12.61 -18.82
C ALA A 262 -2.52 11.97 -17.46
N LEU A 263 -1.54 11.37 -16.78
CA LEU A 263 -1.73 10.81 -15.44
C LEU A 263 -2.20 11.90 -14.47
N ILE A 264 -1.51 13.05 -14.44
CA ILE A 264 -1.81 14.15 -13.51
C ILE A 264 -3.14 14.82 -13.82
N THR A 265 -3.47 15.04 -15.09
CA THR A 265 -4.63 15.85 -15.49
C THR A 265 -5.91 15.05 -15.72
N LYS A 266 -5.81 13.78 -16.13
CA LYS A 266 -6.97 12.96 -16.53
C LYS A 266 -7.26 11.81 -15.56
N VAL A 267 -6.23 11.16 -15.01
CA VAL A 267 -6.40 9.91 -14.24
C VAL A 267 -6.43 10.18 -12.74
N LEU A 268 -5.39 10.81 -12.19
CA LEU A 268 -5.26 11.08 -10.75
C LEU A 268 -6.48 11.79 -10.13
N PRO A 269 -7.11 12.79 -10.78
CA PRO A 269 -8.30 13.44 -10.24
C PRO A 269 -9.51 12.50 -10.08
N GLN A 270 -9.59 11.43 -10.88
CA GLN A 270 -10.67 10.45 -10.85
C GLN A 270 -10.41 9.40 -9.78
N VAL A 271 -9.22 8.79 -9.79
CA VAL A 271 -8.90 7.65 -8.90
C VAL A 271 -8.78 8.07 -7.43
N ARG A 272 -8.36 9.31 -7.15
CA ARG A 272 -8.28 9.85 -5.78
C ARG A 272 -9.62 10.15 -5.16
N ALA A 273 -10.70 10.19 -5.93
CA ALA A 273 -12.03 10.35 -5.37
C ALA A 273 -12.42 9.13 -4.51
N SER A 274 -11.79 7.97 -4.72
CA SER A 274 -12.01 6.77 -3.92
C SER A 274 -11.42 6.93 -2.51
N PRO A 275 -12.17 6.64 -1.43
CA PRO A 275 -11.73 6.82 -0.05
C PRO A 275 -10.58 5.88 0.35
N ASN A 276 -10.40 4.79 -0.39
CA ASN A 276 -9.37 3.77 -0.23
C ASN A 276 -8.23 3.93 -1.26
N TYR A 277 -8.05 5.11 -1.83
CA TYR A 277 -6.87 5.40 -2.66
C TYR A 277 -5.61 5.40 -1.80
N GLY A 278 -4.68 4.50 -2.11
CA GLY A 278 -3.38 4.37 -1.46
C GLY A 278 -2.23 5.00 -2.25
N GLY A 279 -2.35 5.11 -3.58
CA GLY A 279 -1.27 5.68 -4.39
C GLY A 279 -1.09 5.13 -5.80
N VAL A 280 0.16 5.13 -6.26
CA VAL A 280 0.62 4.60 -7.54
C VAL A 280 1.68 3.53 -7.29
N MET A 281 1.64 2.43 -8.04
CA MET A 281 2.73 1.44 -8.07
C MET A 281 3.43 1.54 -9.43
N LEU A 282 4.76 1.48 -9.45
CA LEU A 282 5.56 1.57 -10.67
C LEU A 282 6.29 0.26 -10.98
N TRP A 283 6.07 -0.22 -12.19
CA TRP A 283 6.88 -1.25 -12.84
C TRP A 283 7.87 -0.59 -13.83
N SER A 284 9.17 -0.54 -13.57
CA SER A 284 9.92 -0.91 -12.37
C SER A 284 11.01 0.12 -12.10
N LYS A 285 11.79 -0.03 -11.02
CA LYS A 285 12.85 0.93 -10.65
C LYS A 285 13.84 1.17 -11.79
N TYR A 286 14.27 0.12 -12.50
CA TYR A 286 15.13 0.25 -13.68
C TYR A 286 14.61 1.24 -14.72
N TYR A 287 13.31 1.17 -15.05
CA TYR A 287 12.70 2.05 -16.04
C TYR A 287 12.46 3.45 -15.48
N ASP A 288 12.06 3.53 -14.21
CA ASP A 288 11.86 4.80 -13.53
C ASP A 288 13.15 5.63 -13.44
N GLU A 289 14.29 4.98 -13.22
CA GLU A 289 15.59 5.63 -13.18
C GLU A 289 15.96 6.31 -14.51
N GLN A 290 15.58 5.69 -15.62
CA GLN A 290 15.88 6.20 -16.95
C GLN A 290 14.96 7.36 -17.34
N THR A 291 13.71 7.37 -16.86
CA THR A 291 12.68 8.31 -17.30
C THR A 291 12.41 9.42 -16.28
N GLY A 292 12.76 9.22 -15.00
CA GLY A 292 12.40 10.11 -13.91
C GLY A 292 10.88 10.16 -13.64
N TYR A 293 10.14 9.10 -13.98
CA TYR A 293 8.68 9.08 -13.94
C TYR A 293 8.13 9.40 -12.54
N SER A 294 8.65 8.74 -11.51
CA SER A 294 8.29 8.94 -10.10
C SER A 294 8.54 10.38 -9.66
N SER A 295 9.70 10.94 -10.02
CA SER A 295 10.09 12.32 -9.69
C SER A 295 9.14 13.33 -10.33
N ALA A 296 8.60 13.04 -11.52
CA ALA A 296 7.65 13.90 -12.20
C ALA A 296 6.23 13.84 -11.59
N ILE A 297 5.87 12.76 -10.88
CA ILE A 297 4.51 12.55 -10.38
C ILE A 297 4.37 12.58 -8.86
N VAL A 298 5.47 12.52 -8.10
CA VAL A 298 5.45 12.36 -6.63
C VAL A 298 4.63 13.44 -5.92
N GLU A 299 4.85 14.70 -6.27
CA GLU A 299 4.08 15.82 -5.72
C GLU A 299 2.61 15.74 -6.10
N ALA A 300 2.33 15.31 -7.33
CA ALA A 300 0.96 15.08 -7.71
C ALA A 300 0.39 13.97 -6.84
N VAL A 301 0.96 12.76 -6.80
CA VAL A 301 0.45 11.57 -6.10
C VAL A 301 0.13 11.84 -4.62
N ARG A 302 1.00 12.59 -3.94
CA ARG A 302 0.83 12.95 -2.52
C ARG A 302 -0.27 13.97 -2.26
N GLN A 303 -0.69 14.75 -3.26
CA GLN A 303 -1.67 15.81 -3.03
C GLN A 303 -2.99 15.26 -2.48
N PRO A 304 -3.46 15.79 -1.33
CA PRO A 304 -4.76 15.45 -0.80
C PRO A 304 -5.86 15.91 -1.76
N ASN A 305 -7.02 15.27 -1.67
CA ASN A 305 -8.15 15.51 -2.57
C ASN A 305 -8.46 17.01 -2.73
N LYS A 306 -8.75 17.49 -3.94
CA LYS A 306 -8.98 18.94 -4.20
C LYS A 306 -10.11 19.54 -3.34
N LEU A 307 -11.07 18.72 -2.91
CA LEU A 307 -12.08 19.12 -1.92
C LEU A 307 -11.45 19.49 -0.57
N TYR A 308 -10.49 18.70 -0.07
CA TYR A 308 -9.72 19.04 1.14
C TYR A 308 -8.88 20.31 0.94
N ALA A 309 -8.22 20.48 -0.22
CA ALA A 309 -7.39 21.65 -0.51
C ALA A 309 -8.20 22.96 -0.67
N LEU A 310 -9.40 22.90 -1.28
CA LEU A 310 -10.31 24.05 -1.36
C LEU A 310 -10.86 24.42 0.03
N TYR A 311 -11.20 23.44 0.85
CA TYR A 311 -11.66 23.68 2.23
C TYR A 311 -10.55 24.28 3.11
N LEU A 312 -9.30 23.81 3.00
CA LEU A 312 -8.14 24.44 3.65
C LEU A 312 -7.94 25.90 3.22
N LYS A 313 -8.08 26.21 1.94
CA LYS A 313 -8.02 27.60 1.44
C LYS A 313 -9.16 28.48 1.97
N ILE A 314 -10.36 27.92 2.15
CA ILE A 314 -11.49 28.66 2.74
C ILE A 314 -11.24 28.91 4.25
N ILE A 315 -10.64 27.96 4.96
CA ILE A 315 -10.34 28.07 6.41
C ILE A 315 -9.19 29.05 6.72
N ILE A 316 -8.23 29.25 5.81
CA ILE A 316 -7.09 30.17 6.02
C ILE A 316 -7.49 31.65 5.75
N ILE A 317 -8.64 31.90 5.13
CA ILE A 317 -9.09 33.24 4.70
C ILE A 317 -10.15 33.85 5.66
N ASP A 318 -10.62 33.11 6.67
CA ASP A 318 -11.48 33.60 7.77
C ASP A 318 -10.74 33.59 9.12
#